data_AF-A0A4Q2X4H7-F1
#
_entry.id   AF-A0A4Q2X4H7-F1
#
_cell.length_a   1.000
_cell.length_b   1.000
_cell.length_c   1.000
_cell.angle_alpha   90.00
_cell.angle_beta   90.00
_cell.angle_gamma   90.00
#
_symmetry.space_group_name_H-M   'P 1'
#
loop_
_entity.id
_entity.type
_entity.pdbx_description
1 polymer ?
#
loop_
_entity_poly.entity_id
_entity_poly.type
_entity_poly.pdbx_seq_one_letter_code
_entity_poly.pdbx_strand_id
1 'polypeptide(L)'
;MKPGLFLFFLSLLVSAPVLLAETAYDKQLTDLQSQRDKALSAATEPIFRRYRTALEELLQKATRANDLDAAVKIKAALDSSQRVAIASEFEGRWAHTGIKSRLQFNRDGGFQEFWNGEVQEGRWDEVTKKVVKVTMNNGAVHEYHLSEDGSSVKRTKEGYVWKRTGISKDE
;
A
#
# COMPACT_ATOMS: atom_id res chain seq x y z
N MET A 1 -65.13 32.18 -26.29
CA MET A 1 -64.42 33.47 -26.37
C MET A 1 -63.47 33.59 -25.19
N LYS A 2 -62.21 33.92 -25.53
CA LYS A 2 -61.03 34.23 -24.70
C LYS A 2 -60.24 33.09 -24.03
N PRO A 3 -58.90 33.22 -23.99
CA PRO A 3 -57.93 32.12 -24.05
C PRO A 3 -57.04 32.06 -22.80
N GLY A 4 -56.28 30.97 -22.64
CA GLY A 4 -55.35 30.79 -21.52
C GLY A 4 -54.22 29.81 -21.87
N LEU A 5 -53.37 30.21 -22.81
CA LEU A 5 -52.04 29.68 -23.04
C LEU A 5 -51.15 30.21 -21.90
N PHE A 6 -50.47 29.36 -21.11
CA PHE A 6 -49.12 29.67 -20.56
C PHE A 6 -48.48 28.46 -19.83
N LEU A 7 -47.28 28.12 -20.32
CA LEU A 7 -46.09 27.65 -19.60
C LEU A 7 -46.06 26.28 -18.87
N PHE A 8 -45.46 25.32 -19.58
CA PHE A 8 -44.19 24.67 -19.21
C PHE A 8 -43.67 24.94 -17.78
N PHE A 9 -43.79 23.93 -16.90
CA PHE A 9 -42.95 23.76 -15.70
C PHE A 9 -42.68 22.25 -15.56
N LEU A 10 -41.68 21.75 -16.27
CA LEU A 10 -40.32 21.56 -15.75
C LEU A 10 -40.28 20.59 -14.56
N SER A 11 -40.24 19.30 -14.91
CA SER A 11 -39.39 18.26 -14.30
C SER A 11 -38.80 18.60 -12.91
N LEU A 12 -39.46 18.16 -11.85
CA LEU A 12 -38.83 17.97 -10.55
C LEU A 12 -38.67 16.46 -10.32
N LEU A 13 -37.67 15.87 -10.99
CA LEU A 13 -37.10 14.60 -10.59
C LEU A 13 -36.39 14.87 -9.25
N VAL A 14 -37.03 14.53 -8.15
CA VAL A 14 -36.41 14.56 -6.82
C VAL A 14 -35.40 13.41 -6.78
N SER A 15 -34.17 13.72 -7.16
CA SER A 15 -33.02 12.84 -6.94
C SER A 15 -32.75 12.75 -5.44
N ALA A 16 -33.29 11.72 -4.79
CA ALA A 16 -32.89 11.40 -3.42
C ALA A 16 -31.39 11.03 -3.42
N PRO A 17 -30.56 11.64 -2.56
CA PRO A 17 -29.21 11.13 -2.34
C PRO A 17 -29.33 9.80 -1.61
N VAL A 18 -29.05 8.70 -2.31
CA VAL A 18 -28.80 7.41 -1.66
C VAL A 18 -27.50 7.56 -0.89
N LEU A 19 -27.61 7.96 0.37
CA LEU A 19 -26.52 7.84 1.33
C LEU A 19 -26.30 6.33 1.54
N LEU A 20 -25.26 5.79 0.91
CA LEU A 20 -24.74 4.46 1.22
C LEU A 20 -24.27 4.47 2.68
N ALA A 21 -25.17 4.11 3.58
CA ALA A 21 -24.84 3.88 4.97
C ALA A 21 -23.93 2.66 5.04
N GLU A 22 -22.66 2.89 5.37
CA GLU A 22 -21.71 1.83 5.72
C GLU A 22 -22.37 0.92 6.76
N THR A 23 -22.57 -0.35 6.41
CA THR A 23 -23.36 -1.23 7.25
C THR A 23 -22.58 -1.56 8.51
N ALA A 24 -23.26 -1.77 9.65
CA ALA A 24 -22.61 -2.18 10.89
C ALA A 24 -21.73 -3.45 10.71
N TYR A 25 -22.01 -4.25 9.69
CA TYR A 25 -21.26 -5.44 9.32
C TYR A 25 -19.95 -5.13 8.56
N ASP A 26 -19.90 -4.09 7.71
CA ASP A 26 -18.65 -3.71 7.01
C ASP A 26 -17.59 -3.21 8.00
N LYS A 27 -18.03 -2.48 9.03
CA LYS A 27 -17.15 -2.05 10.13
C LYS A 27 -16.60 -3.25 10.91
N GLN A 28 -17.46 -4.20 11.29
CA GLN A 28 -17.04 -5.41 12.00
C GLN A 28 -16.07 -6.27 11.18
N LEU A 29 -16.31 -6.39 9.86
CA LEU A 29 -15.41 -7.11 8.96
C LEU A 29 -14.03 -6.42 8.90
N THR A 30 -14.01 -5.09 8.78
CA THR A 30 -12.78 -4.31 8.77
C THR A 30 -12.01 -4.46 10.09
N ASP A 31 -12.71 -4.44 11.22
CA ASP A 31 -12.10 -4.64 12.54
C ASP A 31 -11.50 -6.04 12.68
N LEU A 32 -12.21 -7.08 12.24
CA LEU A 32 -11.72 -8.46 12.25
C LEU A 32 -10.49 -8.65 11.34
N GLN A 33 -10.49 -8.04 10.17
CA GLN A 33 -9.33 -8.06 9.26
C GLN A 33 -8.13 -7.35 9.89
N SER A 34 -8.33 -6.17 10.49
CA SER A 34 -7.27 -5.45 11.20
C SER A 34 -6.70 -6.27 12.36
N GLN A 35 -7.54 -6.96 13.12
CA GLN A 35 -7.11 -7.84 14.21
C GLN A 35 -6.29 -9.02 13.70
N ARG A 36 -6.74 -9.67 12.62
CA ARG A 36 -5.99 -10.75 11.96
C ARG A 36 -4.62 -10.27 11.51
N ASP A 37 -4.57 -9.14 10.81
CA ASP A 37 -3.32 -8.64 10.23
C ASP A 37 -2.33 -8.21 11.33
N LYS A 38 -2.83 -7.61 12.42
CA LYS A 38 -2.03 -7.34 13.63
C LYS A 38 -1.51 -8.62 14.26
N ALA A 39 -2.35 -9.65 14.41
CA ALA A 39 -1.96 -10.92 15.00
C ALA A 39 -0.90 -11.66 14.14
N LEU A 40 -1.08 -11.65 12.82
CA LEU A 40 -0.10 -12.21 11.88
C LEU A 40 1.23 -11.46 11.97
N SER A 41 1.21 -10.13 11.91
CA SER A 41 2.41 -9.29 12.05
C SER A 41 3.15 -9.59 13.35
N ALA A 42 2.43 -9.58 14.49
CA ALA A 42 2.99 -9.87 15.80
C ALA A 42 3.57 -11.29 15.92
N ALA A 43 2.98 -12.28 15.24
CA ALA A 43 3.49 -13.64 15.20
C ALA A 43 4.71 -13.80 14.29
N THR A 44 4.77 -13.09 13.16
CA THR A 44 5.84 -13.21 12.17
C THR A 44 7.11 -12.43 12.53
N GLU A 45 6.98 -11.28 13.20
CA GLU A 45 8.11 -10.44 13.63
C GLU A 45 9.20 -11.21 14.42
N PRO A 46 8.88 -11.99 15.48
CA PRO A 46 9.89 -12.75 16.20
C PRO A 46 10.52 -13.87 15.35
N ILE A 47 9.80 -14.41 14.37
CA ILE A 47 10.30 -15.44 13.45
C ILE A 47 11.34 -14.83 12.52
N PHE A 48 11.03 -13.68 11.89
CA PHE A 48 11.98 -12.97 11.03
C PHE A 48 13.23 -12.54 11.78
N ARG A 49 13.08 -12.04 13.02
CA ARG A 49 14.23 -11.68 13.85
C ARG A 49 15.16 -12.87 14.09
N ARG A 50 14.62 -14.02 14.49
CA ARG A 50 15.40 -15.23 14.73
C ARG A 50 16.11 -15.70 13.46
N TYR A 51 15.38 -15.72 12.34
CA TYR A 51 15.94 -16.12 11.05
C TYR A 51 17.09 -15.21 10.62
N ARG A 52 16.92 -13.88 10.75
CA ARG A 52 17.97 -12.91 10.47
C ARG A 52 19.21 -13.11 11.34
N THR A 53 19.05 -13.25 12.66
CA THR A 53 20.18 -13.51 13.57
C THR A 53 20.91 -14.78 13.17
N ALA A 54 20.19 -15.86 12.82
CA ALA A 54 20.80 -17.10 12.37
C ALA A 54 21.59 -16.91 11.05
N LEU A 55 21.07 -16.12 10.10
CA LEU A 55 21.79 -15.80 8.86
C LEU A 55 23.03 -14.93 9.11
N GLU A 56 22.97 -13.95 10.02
CA GLU A 56 24.12 -13.11 10.39
C GLU A 56 25.24 -13.96 11.02
N GLU A 57 24.89 -14.88 11.92
CA GLU A 57 25.84 -15.84 12.50
C GLU A 57 26.44 -16.75 11.43
N LEU A 58 25.62 -17.22 10.48
CA LEU A 58 26.07 -18.09 9.40
C LEU A 58 27.03 -17.34 8.45
N LEU A 59 26.76 -16.07 8.17
CA LEU A 59 27.63 -15.21 7.36
C LEU A 59 28.98 -14.99 8.04
N GLN A 60 29.00 -14.78 9.36
CA GLN A 60 30.25 -14.66 10.11
C GLN A 60 31.08 -15.95 10.04
N LYS A 61 30.43 -17.11 10.16
CA LYS A 61 31.10 -18.42 10.03
C LYS A 61 31.68 -18.63 8.63
N ALA A 62 30.90 -18.36 7.58
CA ALA A 62 31.33 -18.47 6.19
C ALA A 62 32.52 -17.55 5.89
N THR A 63 32.46 -16.29 6.35
CA THR A 63 33.56 -15.32 6.21
C THR A 63 34.83 -15.80 6.91
N ARG A 64 34.74 -16.32 8.16
CA ARG A 64 35.90 -16.84 8.89
C ARG A 64 36.50 -18.09 8.24
N ALA A 65 35.68 -18.89 7.57
CA ALA A 65 36.12 -20.05 6.81
C ALA A 65 36.67 -19.70 5.42
N ASN A 66 36.65 -18.42 5.01
CA ASN A 66 36.94 -17.96 3.65
C ASN A 66 36.08 -18.64 2.56
N ASP A 67 34.86 -19.06 2.92
CA ASP A 67 33.89 -19.61 1.97
C ASP A 67 33.09 -18.48 1.33
N LEU A 68 33.65 -17.92 0.26
CA LEU A 68 33.10 -16.75 -0.42
C LEU A 68 31.76 -17.06 -1.12
N ASP A 69 31.60 -18.25 -1.68
CA ASP A 69 30.36 -18.64 -2.37
C ASP A 69 29.20 -18.76 -1.38
N ALA A 70 29.43 -19.41 -0.22
CA ALA A 70 28.45 -19.44 0.85
C ALA A 70 28.13 -18.03 1.38
N ALA A 71 29.15 -17.20 1.61
CA ALA A 71 28.96 -15.84 2.11
C ALA A 71 28.09 -14.98 1.17
N VAL A 72 28.28 -15.09 -0.15
CA VAL A 72 27.45 -14.39 -1.14
C VAL A 72 25.99 -14.86 -1.09
N LYS A 73 25.75 -16.18 -1.04
CA LYS A 73 24.39 -16.74 -0.95
C LYS A 73 23.67 -16.31 0.33
N ILE A 74 24.37 -16.34 1.47
CA ILE A 74 23.81 -15.93 2.77
C ILE A 74 23.52 -14.43 2.79
N LYS A 75 24.40 -13.62 2.19
CA LYS A 75 24.18 -12.17 2.07
C LYS A 75 22.94 -11.86 1.22
N ALA A 76 22.76 -12.55 0.09
CA ALA A 76 21.55 -12.42 -0.72
C ALA A 76 20.28 -12.81 0.08
N ALA A 77 20.35 -13.87 0.89
CA ALA A 77 19.26 -14.27 1.78
C ALA A 77 18.97 -13.20 2.86
N LEU A 78 19.99 -12.60 3.47
CA LEU A 78 19.85 -11.50 4.42
C LEU A 78 19.17 -10.28 3.79
N ASP A 79 19.63 -9.89 2.60
CA ASP A 79 19.07 -8.75 1.86
C ASP A 79 17.59 -9.01 1.51
N SER A 80 17.24 -10.24 1.11
CA SER A 80 15.85 -10.61 0.85
C SER A 80 14.98 -10.64 2.12
N SER A 81 15.48 -11.18 3.23
CA SER A 81 14.76 -11.21 4.51
C SER A 81 14.55 -9.81 5.09
N GLN A 82 15.51 -8.91 4.86
CA GLN A 82 15.40 -7.52 5.27
C GLN A 82 14.32 -6.79 4.46
N ARG A 83 14.19 -7.06 3.15
CA ARG A 83 13.08 -6.52 2.34
C ARG A 83 11.71 -6.97 2.86
N VAL A 84 11.56 -8.22 3.26
CA VAL A 84 10.27 -8.76 3.77
C VAL A 84 9.86 -8.15 5.12
N ALA A 85 10.81 -7.90 6.02
CA ALA A 85 10.51 -7.34 7.34
C ALA A 85 10.13 -5.84 7.29
N ILE A 86 10.77 -5.07 6.41
CA ILE A 86 10.60 -3.62 6.36
C ILE A 86 9.40 -3.23 5.48
N ALA A 87 9.05 -4.06 4.48
CA ALA A 87 7.91 -3.83 3.58
C ALA A 87 6.54 -3.66 4.27
N SER A 88 6.42 -4.05 5.54
CA SER A 88 5.16 -4.02 6.30
C SER A 88 4.57 -2.63 6.51
N GLU A 89 5.39 -1.56 6.57
CA GLU A 89 4.88 -0.21 6.83
C GLU A 89 4.30 0.44 5.57
N PHE A 90 4.80 0.15 4.37
CA PHE A 90 4.21 0.65 3.13
C PHE A 90 3.10 -0.25 2.59
N GLU A 91 3.12 -1.53 2.95
CA GLU A 91 2.14 -2.53 2.53
C GLU A 91 0.70 -2.03 2.74
N GLY A 92 -0.12 -2.20 1.71
CA GLY A 92 -1.54 -1.88 1.75
C GLY A 92 -1.97 -0.85 0.70
N ARG A 93 -3.22 -0.41 0.84
CA ARG A 93 -3.88 0.52 -0.07
C ARG A 93 -3.85 1.94 0.47
N TRP A 94 -3.64 2.87 -0.45
CA TRP A 94 -3.56 4.28 -0.18
C TRP A 94 -4.42 5.03 -1.18
N ALA A 95 -5.31 5.92 -0.74
CA ALA A 95 -6.16 6.70 -1.63
C ALA A 95 -5.87 8.20 -1.50
N HIS A 96 -5.90 8.89 -2.64
CA HIS A 96 -5.76 10.34 -2.66
C HIS A 96 -7.11 10.99 -2.37
N THR A 97 -7.14 11.97 -1.47
CA THR A 97 -8.35 12.79 -1.26
C THR A 97 -8.50 13.79 -2.40
N GLY A 98 -9.60 13.71 -3.17
CA GLY A 98 -9.92 14.69 -4.22
C GLY A 98 -9.46 14.33 -5.64
N ILE A 99 -8.75 13.22 -5.83
CA ILE A 99 -8.43 12.68 -7.16
C ILE A 99 -8.77 11.18 -7.13
N LYS A 100 -9.32 10.64 -8.22
CA LYS A 100 -9.52 9.20 -8.39
C LYS A 100 -8.17 8.50 -8.62
N SER A 101 -7.35 8.46 -7.57
CA SER A 101 -6.07 7.80 -7.56
C SER A 101 -5.89 6.93 -6.32
N ARG A 102 -5.31 5.75 -6.52
CA ARG A 102 -5.01 4.79 -5.47
C ARG A 102 -3.64 4.17 -5.69
N LEU A 103 -2.90 3.93 -4.63
CA LEU A 103 -1.68 3.14 -4.64
C LEU A 103 -1.91 1.82 -3.89
N GLN A 104 -1.27 0.77 -4.36
CA GLN A 104 -1.20 -0.52 -3.68
C GLN A 104 0.26 -0.95 -3.64
N PHE A 105 0.80 -1.08 -2.44
CA PHE A 105 2.11 -1.69 -2.20
C PHE A 105 1.86 -3.11 -1.70
N ASN A 106 2.34 -4.10 -2.44
CA ASN A 106 2.19 -5.51 -2.10
C ASN A 106 3.45 -6.02 -1.40
N ARG A 107 3.28 -6.97 -0.47
CA ARG A 107 4.37 -7.58 0.31
C ARG A 107 5.47 -8.24 -0.55
N ASP A 108 5.12 -8.70 -1.74
CA ASP A 108 6.04 -9.33 -2.69
C ASP A 108 6.91 -8.32 -3.48
N GLY A 109 6.82 -7.03 -3.13
CA GLY A 109 7.48 -5.94 -3.83
C GLY A 109 6.73 -5.48 -5.09
N GLY A 110 5.53 -6.00 -5.36
CA GLY A 110 4.65 -5.52 -6.42
C GLY A 110 4.03 -4.17 -6.08
N PHE A 111 3.92 -3.29 -7.06
CA PHE A 111 3.28 -1.98 -6.92
C PHE A 111 2.24 -1.78 -8.01
N GLN A 112 1.09 -1.21 -7.65
CA GLN A 112 0.07 -0.76 -8.58
C GLN A 112 -0.36 0.67 -8.26
N GLU A 113 -0.41 1.50 -9.28
CA GLU A 113 -1.03 2.82 -9.24
C GLU A 113 -2.26 2.83 -10.13
N PHE A 114 -3.39 3.18 -9.54
CA PHE A 114 -4.63 3.46 -10.23
C PHE A 114 -4.69 4.96 -10.45
N TRP A 115 -4.78 5.41 -11.69
CA TRP A 115 -4.89 6.83 -12.03
C TRP A 115 -5.88 7.00 -13.18
N ASN A 116 -6.96 7.77 -12.96
CA ASN A 116 -7.97 8.05 -13.99
C ASN A 116 -8.58 6.81 -14.66
N GLY A 117 -8.67 5.68 -13.94
CA GLY A 117 -9.22 4.42 -14.47
C GLY A 117 -8.20 3.52 -15.17
N GLU A 118 -6.96 3.96 -15.30
CA GLU A 118 -5.85 3.13 -15.78
C GLU A 118 -5.05 2.57 -14.61
N VAL A 119 -4.48 1.38 -14.81
CA VAL A 119 -3.57 0.74 -13.85
C VAL A 119 -2.17 0.75 -14.43
N GLN A 120 -1.25 1.36 -13.70
CA GLN A 120 0.18 1.24 -13.98
C GLN A 120 0.82 0.36 -12.92
N GLU A 121 1.63 -0.58 -13.38
CA GLU A 121 2.27 -1.56 -12.51
C GLU A 121 3.78 -1.31 -12.45
N GLY A 122 4.37 -1.76 -11.35
CA GLY A 122 5.80 -1.66 -11.14
C GLY A 122 6.26 -2.54 -10.00
N ARG A 123 7.52 -2.33 -9.63
CA ARG A 123 8.11 -2.90 -8.43
C ARG A 123 8.52 -1.79 -7.50
N TRP A 124 8.46 -2.05 -6.21
CA TRP A 124 8.95 -1.13 -5.21
C TRP A 124 10.04 -1.77 -4.38
N ASP A 125 11.05 -0.97 -4.10
CA ASP A 125 12.16 -1.31 -3.23
C ASP A 125 12.25 -0.24 -2.15
N GLU A 126 12.31 -0.70 -0.91
CA GLU A 126 12.46 0.19 0.22
C GLU A 126 13.88 0.72 0.31
N VAL A 127 14.02 2.04 0.28
CA VAL A 127 15.30 2.75 0.39
C VAL A 127 15.66 2.96 1.86
N THR A 128 14.66 3.32 2.67
CA THR A 128 14.72 3.43 4.14
C THR A 128 13.35 3.08 4.73
N LYS A 129 13.24 2.91 6.05
CA LYS A 129 11.96 2.66 6.76
C LYS A 129 10.80 3.60 6.40
N LYS A 130 11.10 4.81 5.94
CA LYS A 130 10.12 5.85 5.60
C LYS A 130 10.17 6.26 4.13
N VAL A 131 11.00 5.61 3.31
CA VAL A 131 11.17 5.97 1.91
C VAL A 131 11.24 4.73 1.05
N VAL A 132 10.35 4.63 0.06
CA VAL A 132 10.39 3.60 -0.98
C VAL A 132 10.64 4.23 -2.33
N LYS A 133 11.39 3.52 -3.17
CA LYS A 133 11.55 3.80 -4.59
C LYS A 133 10.70 2.82 -5.38
N VAL A 134 9.84 3.35 -6.24
CA VAL A 134 9.02 2.57 -7.16
C VAL A 134 9.58 2.71 -8.56
N THR A 135 9.83 1.57 -9.21
CA THR A 135 10.20 1.49 -10.63
C THR A 135 9.01 0.92 -11.39
N MET A 136 8.37 1.75 -12.19
CA MET A 136 7.23 1.39 -13.04
C MET A 136 7.69 0.55 -14.23
N ASN A 137 6.80 -0.27 -14.80
CA ASN A 137 7.12 -1.12 -15.95
C ASN A 137 7.49 -0.32 -17.21
N ASN A 138 7.06 0.94 -17.31
CA ASN A 138 7.46 1.87 -18.37
C ASN A 138 8.85 2.51 -18.13
N GLY A 139 9.56 2.13 -17.06
CA GLY A 139 10.88 2.64 -16.69
C GLY A 139 10.84 3.93 -15.85
N ALA A 140 9.68 4.51 -15.58
CA ALA A 140 9.57 5.66 -14.70
C ALA A 140 9.95 5.28 -13.25
N VAL A 141 10.61 6.20 -12.55
CA VAL A 141 11.02 5.99 -11.16
C VAL A 141 10.41 7.07 -10.28
N HIS A 142 9.71 6.65 -9.23
CA HIS A 142 9.08 7.51 -8.24
C HIS A 142 9.62 7.21 -6.84
N GLU A 143 9.60 8.22 -5.97
CA GLU A 143 9.97 8.06 -4.56
C GLU A 143 8.76 8.46 -3.70
N TYR A 144 8.48 7.65 -2.68
CA TYR A 144 7.38 7.88 -1.75
C TYR A 144 7.87 7.89 -0.32
N HIS A 145 7.38 8.87 0.44
CA HIS A 145 7.71 9.08 1.84
C HIS A 145 6.51 8.76 2.71
N LEU A 146 6.70 7.89 3.69
CA LEU A 146 5.69 7.59 4.69
C LEU A 146 5.72 8.66 5.79
N SER A 147 4.57 9.14 6.22
CA SER A 147 4.47 10.06 7.35
C SER A 147 4.93 9.39 8.65
N GLU A 148 5.32 10.21 9.63
CA GLU A 148 5.81 9.74 10.93
C GLU A 148 4.82 8.79 11.62
N ASP A 149 3.53 9.12 11.55
CA ASP A 149 2.42 8.35 12.11
C ASP A 149 1.99 7.14 11.24
N GLY A 150 2.62 6.94 10.07
CA GLY A 150 2.31 5.84 9.15
C GLY A 150 0.95 5.93 8.45
N SER A 151 0.26 7.08 8.56
CA SER A 151 -1.11 7.27 8.06
C SER A 151 -1.19 7.76 6.62
N SER A 152 -0.09 8.28 6.06
CA SER A 152 -0.05 8.79 4.69
C SER A 152 1.26 8.52 3.97
N VAL A 153 1.20 8.39 2.65
CA VAL A 153 2.37 8.34 1.76
C VAL A 153 2.35 9.54 0.82
N LYS A 154 3.49 10.18 0.64
CA LYS A 154 3.68 11.34 -0.22
C LYS A 154 4.64 11.02 -1.35
N ARG A 155 4.27 11.28 -2.59
CA ARG A 155 5.23 11.21 -3.71
C ARG A 155 6.08 12.48 -3.71
N THR A 156 7.41 12.32 -3.64
CA THR A 156 8.33 13.43 -3.31
C THR A 156 8.33 14.54 -4.36
N LYS A 157 8.32 14.18 -5.64
CA LYS A 157 8.51 15.13 -6.76
C LYS A 157 7.24 15.96 -7.04
N GLU A 158 6.08 15.32 -7.04
CA GLU A 158 4.81 15.94 -7.41
C GLU A 158 4.00 16.42 -6.18
N GLY A 159 4.35 15.96 -4.98
CA GLY A 159 3.73 16.39 -3.74
C GLY A 159 2.37 15.77 -3.44
N TYR A 160 1.88 14.86 -4.29
CA TYR A 160 0.65 14.11 -4.04
C TYR A 160 0.71 13.30 -2.75
N VAL A 161 -0.39 13.29 -2.00
CA VAL A 161 -0.50 12.62 -0.71
C VAL A 161 -1.68 11.66 -0.73
N TRP A 162 -1.39 10.38 -0.49
CA TRP A 162 -2.39 9.34 -0.33
C TRP A 162 -2.48 8.98 1.14
N LYS A 163 -3.70 8.83 1.64
CA LYS A 163 -3.96 8.37 3.00
C LYS A 163 -4.22 6.88 2.98
N ARG A 164 -3.80 6.20 4.05
CA ARG A 164 -4.04 4.77 4.18
C ARG A 164 -5.54 4.53 4.19
N THR A 165 -6.03 3.80 3.21
CA THR A 165 -7.39 3.28 3.26
C THR A 165 -7.32 1.94 3.97
N GLY A 166 -7.95 1.84 5.14
CA GLY A 166 -8.49 0.53 5.55
C GLY A 166 -9.29 0.02 4.37
N ILE A 167 -9.10 -1.25 3.98
CA ILE A 167 -9.55 -1.85 2.71
C ILE A 167 -10.99 -1.44 2.39
N SER A 168 -11.17 -0.30 1.72
CA SER A 168 -12.46 0.23 1.34
C SER A 168 -12.69 -0.28 -0.07
N LYS A 169 -13.68 -1.17 -0.13
CA LYS A 169 -14.37 -1.57 -1.36
C LYS A 169 -14.75 -0.30 -2.10
N ASP A 170 -14.45 -0.28 -3.40
CA ASP A 170 -15.22 0.36 -4.46
C ASP A 170 -14.57 -0.09 -5.78
N GLU A 171 -15.14 -1.17 -6.30
CA GLU A 171 -15.41 -1.35 -7.73
C GLU A 171 -16.49 -0.33 -8.16
#